data_AF-A0A7L4AHA3-F1
#
_entry.id   AF-A0A7L4AHA3-F1
#
_cell.length_a   1.000
_cell.length_b   1.000
_cell.length_c   1.000
_cell.angle_alpha   90.00
_cell.angle_beta   90.00
_cell.angle_gamma   90.00
#
_symmetry.space_group_name_H-M   'P 1'
#
loop_
_entity.id
_entity.type
_entity.pdbx_description
1 polymer ?
#
loop_
_entity_poly.entity_id
_entity_poly.type
_entity_poly.pdbx_seq_one_letter_code
_entity_poly.pdbx_strand_id
1 'polypeptide(L)'
;ACAPLWSQACGTSVFSTGICARLDGDLRPVGTIAPTAQRCSTYMDIVIVLDGSNSIYPWYEVQNFLSNILSKFFIGPGQIQVGVLQYGERAVHEWVLGQYQTAEEVVEAAKNISRQEGRETRTAFAIHQACTEAFSPERGGRADATRLMIVVTDGESHDGEELPEALAECEKRNVTRYAIAVSTPATSLLASQEQAPCLGFPIPPLCHAGIRAWTLGRAAEKTPGTTSGGIPSPSPTPGTHGYNESSFELEMSQIGFSLHLLEDGILFGTVGAYDWDGAVLEDSRRGRIIPPRKAFEKEFPLELKNHAAYLGYAVSSLRLPSGQRLYVAGAPRFQHKGKVILFEMSTTGTVTVAQALTGEQIGSYFGSEVCALDVDGDGVTDVLLVAAPMYLGAQSRETGRGCLVPLQRLLAPAGTLHTDKKPQDSRFGFALAAVPDLNHDGFTDVVVGAPLEDGHRGAVYVYHGAPGTLLPNYKQ
;
A
#
# COMPACT_ATOMS: atom_id res chain seq x y z
N ALA A 1 21.12 5.52 8.21
CA ALA A 1 19.93 5.99 8.93
C ALA A 1 18.71 5.82 8.03
N CYS A 2 17.52 5.54 8.59
CA CYS A 2 16.30 5.32 7.81
C CYS A 2 15.12 6.09 8.41
N ALA A 3 14.20 6.51 7.54
CA ALA A 3 12.92 7.12 7.85
C ALA A 3 11.82 6.28 7.17
N PRO A 4 11.34 5.21 7.83
CA PRO A 4 10.40 4.26 7.23
C PRO A 4 9.00 4.85 6.99
N LEU A 5 8.67 5.96 7.66
CA LEU A 5 7.41 6.68 7.49
C LEU A 5 7.51 7.83 6.49
N TRP A 6 8.62 7.96 5.77
CA TRP A 6 8.70 8.90 4.67
C TRP A 6 7.64 8.52 3.62
N SER A 7 6.82 9.51 3.28
CA SER A 7 5.65 9.32 2.45
C SER A 7 5.57 10.36 1.34
N GLN A 8 4.90 9.99 0.26
CA GLN A 8 4.65 10.84 -0.89
C GLN A 8 3.18 10.74 -1.29
N ALA A 9 2.59 11.87 -1.68
CA ALA A 9 1.25 11.90 -2.23
C ALA A 9 1.26 11.41 -3.69
N CYS A 10 0.35 10.50 -4.01
CA CYS A 10 0.13 9.93 -5.33
C CYS A 10 -1.38 10.02 -5.67
N GLY A 11 -1.78 11.16 -6.26
CA GLY A 11 -3.20 11.48 -6.47
C GLY A 11 -3.95 11.62 -5.14
N THR A 12 -5.06 10.90 -4.97
CA THR A 12 -5.81 10.81 -3.70
C THR A 12 -5.17 9.92 -2.65
N SER A 13 -4.12 9.17 -3.00
CA SER A 13 -3.48 8.19 -2.12
C SER A 13 -2.15 8.71 -1.58
N VAL A 14 -1.69 8.15 -0.46
CA VAL A 14 -0.38 8.44 0.13
C VAL A 14 0.42 7.16 0.22
N PHE A 15 1.58 7.10 -0.42
CA PHE A 15 2.48 5.95 -0.38
C PHE A 15 3.54 6.19 0.69
N SER A 16 3.68 5.24 1.62
CA SER A 16 4.67 5.28 2.69
C SER A 16 5.73 4.20 2.45
N THR A 17 6.58 4.43 1.44
CA THR A 17 7.59 3.45 1.03
C THR A 17 8.81 3.44 1.94
N GLY A 18 9.09 4.54 2.65
CA GLY A 18 10.30 4.72 3.43
C GLY A 18 11.53 5.17 2.60
N ILE A 19 12.51 5.76 3.29
CA ILE A 19 13.77 6.24 2.69
C ILE A 19 14.93 6.05 3.66
N CYS A 20 16.12 5.71 3.15
CA CYS A 20 17.33 5.61 3.94
C CYS A 20 18.45 6.49 3.38
N ALA A 21 19.36 6.91 4.25
CA ALA A 21 20.56 7.65 3.92
C ALA A 21 21.80 6.92 4.43
N ARG A 22 22.81 6.78 3.57
CA ARG A 22 24.16 6.34 3.94
C ARG A 22 24.93 7.55 4.45
N LEU A 23 25.57 7.40 5.61
CA LEU A 23 26.34 8.45 6.25
C LEU A 23 27.83 8.15 6.15
N ASP A 24 28.67 9.19 6.07
CA ASP A 24 30.12 9.07 6.24
C ASP A 24 30.52 9.09 7.74
N GLY A 25 31.83 9.07 8.01
CA GLY A 25 32.37 9.13 9.38
C GLY A 25 32.05 10.43 10.13
N ASP A 26 31.68 11.50 9.42
CA ASP A 26 31.27 12.78 9.97
C ASP A 26 29.73 12.89 10.09
N LEU A 27 29.00 11.77 9.94
CA LEU A 27 27.54 11.69 9.93
C LEU A 27 26.87 12.50 8.82
N ARG A 28 27.57 12.83 7.73
CA ARG A 28 27.01 13.53 6.58
C ARG A 28 26.40 12.56 5.59
N PRO A 29 25.23 12.88 4.99
CA PRO A 29 24.62 12.04 3.99
C PRO A 29 25.46 12.01 2.70
N VAL A 30 25.93 10.82 2.33
CA VAL A 30 26.71 10.58 1.09
C VAL A 30 25.90 9.87 0.00
N GLY A 31 24.68 9.45 0.31
CA GLY A 31 23.79 8.85 -0.68
C GLY A 31 22.45 8.45 -0.09
N THR A 32 21.46 8.37 -0.97
CA THR A 32 20.08 8.00 -0.65
C THR A 32 19.77 6.59 -1.16
N ILE A 33 19.06 5.81 -0.36
CA ILE A 33 18.64 4.44 -0.64
C ILE A 33 17.11 4.41 -0.51
N ALA A 34 16.42 4.29 -1.64
CA ALA A 34 14.95 4.27 -1.71
C ALA A 34 14.48 3.19 -2.73
N PRO A 35 14.73 1.91 -2.45
CA PRO A 35 14.61 0.86 -3.44
C PRO A 35 13.18 0.47 -3.78
N THR A 36 12.25 0.72 -2.86
CA THR A 36 10.81 0.48 -3.00
C THR A 36 10.05 1.77 -3.33
N ALA A 37 10.76 2.89 -3.54
CA ALA A 37 10.12 4.13 -3.96
C ALA A 37 9.50 3.92 -5.34
N GLN A 38 8.18 3.77 -5.35
CA GLN A 38 7.42 3.66 -6.58
C GLN A 38 7.20 5.06 -7.16
N ARG A 39 7.22 5.17 -8.48
CA ARG A 39 6.63 6.35 -9.13
C ARG A 39 5.12 6.22 -9.02
N CYS A 40 4.41 7.30 -8.71
CA CYS A 40 2.95 7.31 -8.71
C CYS A 40 2.44 6.84 -10.08
N SER A 41 1.95 5.60 -10.17
CA SER A 41 1.69 4.90 -11.43
C SER A 41 0.25 5.06 -11.92
N THR A 42 -0.31 6.25 -11.80
CA THR A 42 -1.68 6.53 -12.29
C THR A 42 -1.70 7.75 -13.18
N TYR A 43 -1.00 7.67 -14.32
CA TYR A 43 -1.29 8.56 -15.44
C TYR A 43 -2.69 8.22 -15.94
N MET A 44 -3.59 9.20 -15.96
CA MET A 44 -4.95 9.01 -16.45
C MET A 44 -5.30 10.14 -17.41
N ASP A 45 -5.85 9.76 -18.55
CA ASP A 45 -6.41 10.70 -19.50
C ASP A 45 -7.93 10.61 -19.36
N ILE A 46 -8.57 11.72 -18.99
CA ILE A 46 -10.02 11.81 -18.84
C ILE A 46 -10.57 12.65 -19.99
N VAL A 47 -11.45 12.10 -20.81
CA VAL A 47 -12.22 12.86 -21.80
C VAL A 47 -13.68 12.91 -21.36
N ILE A 48 -14.18 14.12 -21.13
CA ILE A 48 -15.60 14.34 -20.87
C ILE A 48 -16.31 14.56 -22.20
N VAL A 49 -17.28 13.70 -22.50
CA VAL A 49 -18.16 13.81 -23.66
C VAL A 49 -19.46 14.47 -23.20
N LEU A 50 -19.57 15.76 -23.50
CA LEU A 50 -20.54 16.67 -22.90
C LEU A 50 -21.70 16.97 -23.86
N ASP A 51 -22.90 16.60 -23.48
CA ASP A 51 -24.11 16.92 -24.24
C ASP A 51 -24.39 18.43 -24.18
N GLY A 52 -24.32 19.09 -25.33
CA GLY A 52 -24.58 20.51 -25.56
C GLY A 52 -25.87 20.75 -26.36
N SER A 53 -26.75 19.75 -26.44
CA SER A 53 -28.01 19.82 -27.18
C SER A 53 -29.03 20.80 -26.54
N ASN A 54 -30.16 21.00 -27.22
CA ASN A 54 -31.21 21.91 -26.75
C ASN A 54 -32.06 21.38 -25.58
N SER A 55 -32.04 20.07 -25.33
CA SER A 55 -32.76 19.46 -24.20
C SER A 55 -32.03 19.67 -22.87
N ILE A 56 -30.72 19.94 -22.92
CA ILE A 56 -29.90 20.32 -21.77
C ILE A 56 -30.16 21.77 -21.36
N TYR A 57 -31.17 21.95 -20.51
CA TYR A 57 -31.51 23.25 -19.92
C TYR A 57 -31.92 23.10 -18.44
N PRO A 58 -31.48 24.00 -17.55
CA PRO A 58 -30.62 25.16 -17.82
C PRO A 58 -29.12 24.83 -17.84
N TRP A 59 -28.36 25.47 -18.74
CA TRP A 59 -26.94 25.14 -19.01
C TRP A 59 -26.01 25.30 -17.80
N TYR A 60 -26.30 26.25 -16.91
CA TYR A 60 -25.47 26.50 -15.73
C TYR A 60 -25.36 25.27 -14.80
N GLU A 61 -26.35 24.37 -14.81
CA GLU A 61 -26.31 23.13 -14.02
C GLU A 61 -25.19 22.20 -14.49
N VAL A 62 -24.96 22.15 -15.81
CA VAL A 62 -23.89 21.38 -16.42
C VAL A 62 -22.52 22.01 -16.12
N GLN A 63 -22.41 23.34 -16.22
CA GLN A 63 -21.18 24.05 -15.85
C GLN A 63 -20.80 23.85 -14.37
N ASN A 64 -21.79 23.89 -13.48
CA ASN A 64 -21.60 23.62 -12.05
C ASN A 64 -21.20 22.17 -11.80
N PHE A 65 -21.85 21.22 -12.47
CA PHE A 65 -21.50 19.80 -12.40
C PHE A 65 -20.04 19.57 -12.83
N LEU A 66 -19.64 20.10 -13.99
CA LEU A 66 -18.26 20.01 -14.48
C LEU A 66 -17.27 20.63 -13.49
N SER A 67 -17.56 21.82 -12.96
CA SER A 67 -16.70 22.47 -11.96
C SER A 67 -16.54 21.61 -10.70
N ASN A 68 -17.62 21.01 -10.22
CA ASN A 68 -17.64 20.18 -9.01
C ASN A 68 -16.94 18.83 -9.18
N ILE A 69 -16.96 18.23 -10.36
CA ILE A 69 -16.24 16.97 -10.62
C ILE A 69 -14.75 17.25 -10.89
N LEU A 70 -14.45 18.28 -11.70
CA LEU A 70 -13.09 18.60 -12.11
C LEU A 70 -12.23 19.12 -10.95
N SER A 71 -12.82 19.87 -10.02
CA SER A 71 -12.14 20.32 -8.78
C SER A 71 -11.70 19.17 -7.85
N LYS A 72 -12.25 17.97 -8.04
CA LYS A 72 -11.87 16.77 -7.25
C LYS A 72 -10.74 15.98 -7.88
N PHE A 73 -10.35 16.29 -9.11
CA PHE A 73 -9.25 15.61 -9.80
C PHE A 73 -7.91 16.30 -9.54
N PHE A 74 -6.87 15.49 -9.38
CA PHE A 74 -5.48 15.95 -9.31
C PHE A 74 -4.91 16.09 -10.72
N ILE A 75 -5.17 17.25 -11.33
CA ILE A 75 -4.77 17.56 -12.71
C ILE A 75 -3.32 18.05 -12.74
N GLY A 76 -2.51 17.47 -13.63
CA GLY A 76 -1.10 17.84 -13.80
C GLY A 76 -0.38 17.07 -14.91
N PRO A 77 0.75 17.59 -15.42
CA PRO A 77 1.46 17.01 -16.57
C PRO A 77 1.94 15.58 -16.32
N GLY A 78 2.26 15.26 -15.06
CA GLY A 78 2.69 13.93 -14.61
C GLY A 78 1.60 13.10 -13.92
N GLN A 79 0.32 13.49 -14.01
CA GLN A 79 -0.80 12.80 -13.35
C GLN A 79 -2.02 12.74 -14.28
N ILE A 80 -3.12 13.42 -13.95
CA ILE A 80 -4.36 13.42 -14.73
C ILE A 80 -4.32 14.55 -15.77
N GLN A 81 -4.68 14.23 -17.00
CA GLN A 81 -4.98 15.21 -18.05
C GLN A 81 -6.46 15.13 -18.40
N VAL A 82 -7.09 16.29 -18.64
CA VAL A 82 -8.53 16.36 -18.94
C VAL A 82 -8.77 17.05 -20.27
N GLY A 83 -9.56 16.42 -21.14
CA GLY A 83 -10.12 16.99 -22.36
C GLY A 83 -11.64 17.06 -22.29
N VAL A 84 -12.24 18.00 -23.01
CA VAL A 84 -13.70 18.12 -23.11
C VAL A 84 -14.11 18.14 -24.59
N LEU A 85 -14.95 17.18 -24.96
CA LEU A 85 -15.60 17.09 -26.26
C LEU A 85 -17.09 17.39 -26.07
N GLN A 86 -17.54 18.57 -26.48
CA GLN A 86 -18.95 18.93 -26.45
C GLN A 86 -19.63 18.49 -27.75
N TYR A 87 -20.84 17.93 -27.67
CA TYR A 87 -21.57 17.40 -28.82
C TYR A 87 -23.05 17.80 -28.87
N GLY A 88 -23.61 17.77 -30.08
CA GLY A 88 -25.03 17.94 -30.39
C GLY A 88 -25.29 17.36 -31.77
N GLU A 89 -25.46 18.23 -32.78
CA GLU A 89 -25.46 17.84 -34.20
C GLU A 89 -24.03 17.58 -34.73
N ARG A 90 -23.05 18.29 -34.17
CA ARG A 90 -21.61 18.12 -34.41
C ARG A 90 -20.90 17.92 -33.08
N ALA A 91 -19.67 17.44 -33.10
CA ALA A 91 -18.81 17.37 -31.93
C ALA A 91 -17.63 18.34 -32.08
N VAL A 92 -17.29 19.05 -31.01
CA VAL A 92 -16.20 20.04 -30.96
C VAL A 92 -15.41 19.82 -29.69
N HIS A 93 -14.09 19.86 -29.82
CA HIS A 93 -13.20 19.84 -28.68
C HIS A 93 -13.14 21.24 -28.08
N GLU A 94 -13.79 21.43 -26.93
CA GLU A 94 -13.68 22.68 -26.16
C GLU A 94 -12.23 22.87 -25.69
N TRP A 95 -11.57 21.77 -25.33
CA TRP A 95 -10.12 21.68 -25.20
C TRP A 95 -9.63 20.24 -25.30
N VAL A 96 -8.34 20.11 -25.60
CA VAL A 96 -7.64 18.82 -25.75
C VAL A 96 -6.91 18.41 -24.47
N LEU A 97 -6.46 17.14 -24.40
CA LEU A 97 -5.69 16.64 -23.26
C LEU A 97 -4.37 17.42 -23.13
N GLY A 98 -4.01 17.76 -21.90
CA GLY A 98 -2.79 18.51 -21.61
C GLY A 98 -2.83 20.00 -21.98
N GLN A 99 -3.96 20.54 -22.44
CA GLN A 99 -4.09 21.98 -22.69
C GLN A 99 -4.01 22.80 -21.40
N TYR A 100 -4.63 22.31 -20.33
CA TYR A 100 -4.57 22.90 -18.99
C TYR A 100 -3.78 22.00 -18.06
N GLN A 101 -3.02 22.60 -17.14
CA GLN A 101 -2.03 21.91 -16.32
C GLN A 101 -2.40 21.88 -14.83
N THR A 102 -3.42 22.61 -14.40
CA THR A 102 -3.91 22.57 -13.01
C THR A 102 -5.43 22.45 -12.91
N ALA A 103 -5.92 22.05 -11.73
CA ALA A 103 -7.36 21.94 -11.48
C ALA A 103 -8.06 23.30 -11.55
N GLU A 104 -7.42 24.36 -11.08
CA GLU A 104 -7.97 25.72 -11.11
C GLU A 104 -8.19 26.22 -12.53
N GLU A 105 -7.23 25.99 -13.43
CA GLU A 105 -7.34 26.35 -14.85
C GLU A 105 -8.50 25.61 -15.53
N VAL A 106 -8.60 24.30 -15.29
CA VAL A 106 -9.67 23.48 -15.87
C VAL A 106 -11.05 23.87 -15.34
N VAL A 107 -11.16 24.15 -14.04
CA VAL A 107 -12.42 24.60 -13.43
C VAL A 107 -12.84 25.96 -13.97
N GLU A 108 -11.90 26.88 -14.18
CA GLU A 108 -12.21 28.19 -14.76
C GLU A 108 -12.59 28.09 -16.24
N ALA A 109 -11.94 27.21 -17.00
CA ALA A 109 -12.34 26.91 -18.38
C ALA A 109 -13.76 26.31 -18.43
N ALA A 110 -14.10 25.39 -17.51
CA ALA A 110 -15.41 24.74 -17.45
C ALA A 110 -16.57 25.71 -17.22
N LYS A 111 -16.37 26.74 -16.37
CA LYS A 111 -17.38 27.80 -16.17
C LYS A 111 -17.65 28.64 -17.42
N ASN A 112 -16.68 28.71 -18.32
CA ASN A 112 -16.74 29.55 -19.52
C ASN A 112 -17.17 28.79 -20.78
N ILE A 113 -17.44 27.48 -20.69
CA ILE A 113 -17.97 26.71 -21.82
C ILE A 113 -19.37 27.22 -22.18
N SER A 114 -19.54 27.64 -23.43
CA SER A 114 -20.85 27.94 -24.00
C SER A 114 -21.49 26.69 -24.58
N ARG A 115 -22.80 26.54 -24.37
CA ARG A 115 -23.60 25.50 -25.00
C ARG A 115 -23.56 25.66 -26.52
N GLN A 116 -23.29 24.59 -27.27
CA GLN A 116 -23.22 24.65 -28.74
C GLN A 116 -24.56 24.89 -29.42
N GLU A 117 -25.66 24.44 -28.80
CA GLU A 117 -27.01 24.45 -29.36
C GLU A 117 -27.12 23.54 -30.61
N GLY A 118 -28.31 23.01 -30.88
CA GLY A 118 -28.48 22.07 -31.99
C GLY A 118 -29.87 21.46 -32.04
N ARG A 119 -30.22 20.90 -33.21
CA ARG A 119 -31.51 20.22 -33.42
C ARG A 119 -31.49 18.73 -33.10
N GLU A 120 -30.30 18.15 -32.95
CA GLU A 120 -30.09 16.73 -32.73
C GLU A 120 -29.11 16.49 -31.57
N THR A 121 -29.18 15.29 -31.01
CA THR A 121 -28.30 14.77 -29.96
C THR A 121 -27.66 13.48 -30.48
N ARG A 122 -26.44 13.58 -31.00
CA ARG A 122 -25.71 12.45 -31.63
C ARG A 122 -24.66 11.85 -30.69
N THR A 123 -25.12 11.07 -29.71
CA THR A 123 -24.29 10.50 -28.64
C THR A 123 -23.37 9.38 -29.13
N ALA A 124 -23.84 8.51 -30.01
CA ALA A 124 -23.01 7.42 -30.54
C ALA A 124 -21.84 7.99 -31.36
N PHE A 125 -22.12 9.00 -32.21
CA PHE A 125 -21.11 9.74 -32.94
C PHE A 125 -20.05 10.39 -32.02
N ALA A 126 -20.50 11.03 -30.94
CA ALA A 126 -19.61 11.70 -29.99
C ALA A 126 -18.71 10.70 -29.23
N ILE A 127 -19.25 9.55 -28.81
CA ILE A 127 -18.47 8.48 -28.17
C ILE A 127 -17.42 7.94 -29.16
N HIS A 128 -17.80 7.70 -30.41
CA HIS A 128 -16.88 7.23 -31.43
C HIS A 128 -15.74 8.25 -31.65
N GLN A 129 -16.05 9.54 -31.84
CA GLN A 129 -15.02 10.58 -32.00
C GLN A 129 -14.13 10.73 -30.78
N ALA A 130 -14.66 10.61 -29.56
CA ALA A 130 -13.84 10.66 -28.37
C ALA A 130 -12.84 9.50 -28.34
N CYS A 131 -13.25 8.29 -28.74
CA CYS A 131 -12.38 7.12 -28.80
C CYS A 131 -11.35 7.16 -29.93
N THR A 132 -11.67 7.74 -31.08
CA THR A 132 -10.75 7.80 -32.23
C THR A 132 -9.86 9.04 -32.25
N GLU A 133 -10.36 10.19 -31.81
CA GLU A 133 -9.66 11.47 -31.88
C GLU A 133 -9.27 12.03 -30.51
N ALA A 134 -10.17 12.07 -29.52
CA ALA A 134 -9.87 12.78 -28.26
C ALA A 134 -8.74 12.14 -27.45
N PHE A 135 -8.60 10.82 -27.50
CA PHE A 135 -7.49 10.08 -26.89
C PHE A 135 -6.27 9.89 -27.82
N SER A 136 -6.26 10.54 -28.99
CA SER A 136 -5.17 10.36 -29.95
C SER A 136 -3.91 11.13 -29.50
N PRO A 137 -2.70 10.66 -29.87
CA PRO A 137 -1.46 11.38 -29.55
C PRO A 137 -1.44 12.82 -30.10
N GLU A 138 -2.08 13.07 -31.23
CA GLU A 138 -2.20 14.39 -31.85
C GLU A 138 -3.01 15.37 -31.00
N ARG A 139 -3.91 14.86 -30.14
CA ARG A 139 -4.71 15.64 -29.18
C ARG A 139 -4.25 15.47 -27.73
N GLY A 140 -2.99 15.08 -27.52
CA GLY A 140 -2.36 15.00 -26.20
C GLY A 140 -2.55 13.67 -25.48
N GLY A 141 -3.17 12.66 -26.10
CA GLY A 141 -3.35 11.34 -25.52
C GLY A 141 -2.03 10.61 -25.27
N ARG A 142 -1.87 10.07 -24.07
CA ARG A 142 -0.69 9.33 -23.62
C ARG A 142 -0.91 7.83 -23.80
N ALA A 143 0.10 7.12 -24.29
CA ALA A 143 0.00 5.69 -24.57
C ALA A 143 0.03 4.82 -23.31
N ASP A 144 0.70 5.29 -22.27
CA ASP A 144 0.89 4.64 -20.97
C ASP A 144 -0.13 5.08 -19.91
N ALA A 145 -1.04 5.99 -20.25
CA ALA A 145 -2.11 6.44 -19.36
C ALA A 145 -3.37 5.58 -19.48
N THR A 146 -4.05 5.38 -18.35
CA THR A 146 -5.39 4.81 -18.32
C THR A 146 -6.36 5.79 -18.98
N ARG A 147 -7.16 5.33 -19.94
CA ARG A 147 -8.12 6.16 -20.67
C ARG A 147 -9.50 6.04 -20.06
N LEU A 148 -10.07 7.16 -19.63
CA LEU A 148 -11.38 7.25 -19.00
C LEU A 148 -12.27 8.24 -19.75
N MET A 149 -13.42 7.76 -20.23
CA MET A 149 -14.45 8.58 -20.82
C MET A 149 -15.61 8.77 -19.84
N ILE A 150 -16.06 10.01 -19.69
CA ILE A 150 -17.25 10.35 -18.92
C ILE A 150 -18.26 11.01 -19.87
N VAL A 151 -19.32 10.28 -20.20
CA VAL A 151 -20.44 10.78 -21.02
C VAL A 151 -21.44 11.47 -20.11
N VAL A 152 -21.76 12.73 -20.39
CA VAL A 152 -22.73 13.53 -19.64
C VAL A 152 -23.86 13.88 -20.60
N THR A 153 -25.07 13.37 -20.35
CA THR A 153 -26.24 13.53 -21.23
C THR A 153 -27.54 13.53 -20.42
N ASP A 154 -28.67 13.94 -20.99
CA ASP A 154 -30.01 13.79 -20.40
C ASP A 154 -30.74 12.52 -20.87
N GLY A 155 -30.22 11.86 -21.91
CA GLY A 155 -30.43 10.45 -22.20
C GLY A 155 -31.19 10.08 -23.46
N GLU A 156 -31.70 11.05 -24.22
CA GLU A 156 -32.27 10.81 -25.55
C GLU A 156 -31.21 11.02 -26.64
N SER A 157 -30.94 9.98 -27.44
CA SER A 157 -30.01 10.05 -28.57
C SER A 157 -30.72 9.76 -29.89
N HIS A 158 -30.45 10.59 -30.90
CA HIS A 158 -31.02 10.44 -32.24
C HIS A 158 -30.30 9.39 -33.10
N ASP A 159 -29.12 8.96 -32.67
CA ASP A 159 -28.25 7.97 -33.31
C ASP A 159 -28.03 6.72 -32.43
N GLY A 160 -28.99 6.40 -31.55
CA GLY A 160 -28.86 5.31 -30.58
C GLY A 160 -28.62 3.93 -31.20
N GLU A 161 -29.03 3.71 -32.46
CA GLU A 161 -28.78 2.47 -33.21
C GLU A 161 -27.30 2.24 -33.55
N GLU A 162 -26.50 3.32 -33.64
CA GLU A 162 -25.07 3.29 -33.97
C GLU A 162 -24.17 3.06 -32.74
N LEU A 163 -24.76 3.10 -31.54
CA LEU A 163 -24.04 2.98 -30.26
C LEU A 163 -23.19 1.70 -30.14
N PRO A 164 -23.65 0.50 -30.57
CA PRO A 164 -22.83 -0.71 -30.49
C PRO A 164 -21.51 -0.61 -31.26
N GLU A 165 -21.50 0.05 -32.42
CA GLU A 165 -20.29 0.24 -33.23
C GLU A 165 -19.31 1.18 -32.53
N ALA A 166 -19.80 2.30 -32.00
CA ALA A 166 -18.99 3.24 -31.24
C ALA A 166 -18.31 2.58 -30.03
N LEU A 167 -19.04 1.72 -29.31
CA LEU A 167 -18.53 1.04 -28.13
C LEU A 167 -17.49 -0.04 -28.47
N ALA A 168 -17.68 -0.76 -29.58
CA ALA A 168 -16.69 -1.72 -30.06
C ALA A 168 -15.35 -1.04 -30.37
N GLU A 169 -15.37 0.17 -30.93
CA GLU A 169 -14.15 0.93 -31.23
C GLU A 169 -13.45 1.43 -29.94
N CYS A 170 -14.22 1.79 -28.92
CA CYS A 170 -13.69 2.14 -27.60
C CYS A 170 -13.07 0.95 -26.86
N GLU A 171 -13.70 -0.24 -26.94
CA GLU A 171 -13.17 -1.48 -26.37
C GLU A 171 -11.82 -1.85 -27.00
N LYS A 172 -11.73 -1.77 -28.33
CA LYS A 172 -10.47 -1.98 -29.07
C LYS A 172 -9.33 -1.07 -28.60
N ARG A 173 -9.65 0.08 -28.01
CA ARG A 173 -8.69 1.08 -27.49
C ARG A 173 -8.53 1.08 -25.98
N ASN A 174 -9.16 0.11 -25.30
CA ASN A 174 -9.11 -0.04 -23.85
C ASN A 174 -9.55 1.25 -23.10
N VAL A 175 -10.59 1.91 -23.61
CA VAL A 175 -11.14 3.13 -23.00
C VAL A 175 -12.22 2.73 -21.99
N THR A 176 -12.02 3.01 -20.71
CA THR A 176 -13.06 2.81 -19.68
C THR A 176 -14.13 3.90 -19.82
N ARG A 177 -15.42 3.57 -19.68
CA ARG A 177 -16.53 4.50 -19.97
C ARG A 177 -17.55 4.54 -18.83
N TYR A 178 -17.97 5.74 -18.46
CA TYR A 178 -19.07 6.01 -17.52
C TYR A 178 -20.09 6.96 -18.17
N ALA A 179 -21.36 6.78 -17.82
CA ALA A 179 -22.42 7.69 -18.23
C ALA A 179 -23.06 8.33 -16.99
N ILE A 180 -23.31 9.64 -17.08
CA ILE A 180 -23.93 10.44 -16.04
C ILE A 180 -25.14 11.13 -16.66
N ALA A 181 -26.31 10.80 -16.12
CA ALA A 181 -27.56 11.39 -16.54
C ALA A 181 -27.86 12.66 -15.73
N VAL A 182 -28.08 13.78 -16.43
CA VAL A 182 -28.51 15.05 -15.84
C VAL A 182 -30.05 15.11 -15.91
N SER A 183 -30.73 15.00 -14.77
CA SER A 183 -32.20 15.06 -14.76
C SER A 183 -32.72 16.50 -14.85
N THR A 184 -33.59 16.76 -15.83
CA THR A 184 -34.39 17.98 -15.89
C THR A 184 -35.74 17.76 -15.18
N PRO A 185 -36.45 18.83 -14.74
CA PRO A 185 -37.68 18.68 -13.94
C PRO A 185 -38.83 17.88 -14.59
N ALA A 186 -38.77 17.60 -15.90
CA ALA A 186 -39.80 16.87 -16.62
C ALA A 186 -39.73 15.34 -16.43
N THR A 187 -38.58 14.78 -16.03
CA THR A 187 -38.36 13.33 -15.92
C THR A 187 -38.53 12.77 -14.50
N SER A 188 -38.89 13.60 -13.52
CA SER A 188 -38.93 13.21 -12.09
C SER A 188 -40.15 12.39 -11.65
N LEU A 189 -41.00 11.89 -12.56
CA LEU A 189 -42.25 11.19 -12.19
C LEU A 189 -42.16 9.66 -12.12
N LEU A 190 -41.02 9.02 -12.45
CA LEU A 190 -40.95 7.54 -12.54
C LEU A 190 -39.68 6.90 -11.96
N ALA A 191 -39.18 7.37 -10.81
CA ALA A 191 -38.05 6.71 -10.14
C ALA A 191 -38.37 6.36 -8.68
N SER A 192 -39.31 5.43 -8.48
CA SER A 192 -39.44 4.69 -7.22
C SER A 192 -39.72 3.22 -7.52
N GLN A 193 -38.66 2.41 -7.66
CA GLN A 193 -38.57 1.05 -7.15
C GLN A 193 -37.26 0.39 -7.63
N GLU A 194 -36.50 -0.13 -6.66
CA GLU A 194 -35.35 -1.01 -6.87
C GLU A 194 -35.79 -2.30 -7.55
N GLN A 195 -35.41 -2.53 -8.81
CA GLN A 195 -35.07 -3.86 -9.36
C GLN A 195 -34.55 -3.73 -10.81
N ALA A 196 -33.40 -4.36 -11.07
CA ALA A 196 -32.57 -4.34 -12.29
C ALA A 196 -31.79 -3.03 -12.56
N PRO A 197 -30.49 -3.08 -12.94
CA PRO A 197 -29.63 -1.90 -13.00
C PRO A 197 -29.98 -0.89 -14.09
N CYS A 198 -31.01 -1.12 -14.91
CA CYS A 198 -31.31 -0.30 -16.09
C CYS A 198 -32.80 0.02 -16.32
N LEU A 199 -33.75 -0.57 -15.57
CA LEU A 199 -35.19 -0.51 -15.90
C LEU A 199 -35.93 0.74 -15.39
N GLY A 200 -35.20 1.74 -14.87
CA GLY A 200 -35.75 3.01 -14.38
C GLY A 200 -34.81 4.21 -14.56
N PHE A 201 -33.80 4.09 -15.43
CA PHE A 201 -32.85 5.16 -15.73
C PHE A 201 -33.24 5.90 -17.02
N PRO A 202 -33.07 7.22 -17.11
CA PRO A 202 -33.34 8.00 -18.33
C PRO A 202 -32.36 7.70 -19.49
N ILE A 203 -31.38 6.80 -19.30
CA ILE A 203 -30.41 6.35 -20.31
C ILE A 203 -30.46 4.83 -20.58
N PRO A 204 -31.63 4.22 -20.89
CA PRO A 204 -31.74 2.78 -21.09
C PRO A 204 -30.73 2.18 -22.11
N PRO A 205 -30.49 2.79 -23.29
CA PRO A 205 -29.59 2.17 -24.28
C PRO A 205 -28.11 2.18 -23.86
N LEU A 206 -27.65 3.19 -23.12
CA LEU A 206 -26.26 3.26 -22.64
C LEU A 206 -25.97 2.19 -21.58
N CYS A 207 -26.93 1.93 -20.68
CA CYS A 207 -26.78 0.93 -19.63
C CYS A 207 -26.83 -0.52 -20.18
N HIS A 208 -27.70 -0.78 -21.17
CA HIS A 208 -27.77 -2.09 -21.84
C HIS A 208 -26.51 -2.40 -22.67
N ALA A 209 -25.75 -1.38 -23.05
CA ALA A 209 -24.53 -1.50 -23.84
C ALA A 209 -23.23 -1.56 -23.01
N GLY A 210 -23.33 -1.76 -21.69
CA GLY A 210 -22.17 -2.02 -20.81
C GLY A 210 -21.51 -0.78 -20.21
N ILE A 211 -22.15 0.40 -20.26
CA ILE A 211 -21.67 1.61 -19.57
C ILE A 211 -22.26 1.66 -18.15
N ARG A 212 -21.42 1.94 -17.13
CA ARG A 212 -21.90 2.18 -15.76
C ARG A 212 -22.61 3.54 -15.67
N ALA A 213 -23.83 3.57 -15.15
CA ALA A 213 -24.72 4.73 -15.17
C ALA A 213 -25.06 5.27 -13.78
N TRP A 214 -25.18 6.60 -13.65
CA TRP A 214 -25.62 7.30 -12.44
C TRP A 214 -26.65 8.40 -12.80
N THR A 215 -27.64 8.65 -11.93
CA THR A 215 -28.62 9.74 -12.05
C THR A 215 -28.42 10.77 -10.96
N LEU A 216 -28.44 12.05 -11.34
CA LEU A 216 -28.43 13.15 -10.38
C LEU A 216 -29.87 13.56 -10.04
N GLY A 217 -30.33 13.35 -8.81
CA GLY A 217 -31.63 13.82 -8.33
C GLY A 217 -31.49 15.01 -7.36
N ARG A 218 -32.28 16.08 -7.56
CA ARG A 218 -32.37 17.24 -6.64
C ARG A 218 -32.85 16.90 -5.21
N ALA A 219 -33.26 15.66 -4.94
CA ALA A 219 -33.73 15.22 -3.62
C ALA A 219 -32.59 14.97 -2.60
N ALA A 220 -31.33 14.91 -3.03
CA ALA A 220 -30.21 14.54 -2.14
C ALA A 220 -29.77 15.64 -1.15
N GLU A 221 -30.27 16.88 -1.26
CA GLU A 221 -29.87 17.99 -0.37
C GLU A 221 -30.80 18.23 0.83
N LYS A 222 -31.95 17.52 0.96
CA LYS A 222 -32.95 17.82 2.01
C LYS A 222 -33.36 16.67 2.94
N THR A 223 -32.70 15.52 2.90
CA THR A 223 -32.90 14.45 3.90
C THR A 223 -31.66 14.27 4.76
N PRO A 224 -31.69 14.64 6.05
CA PRO A 224 -30.60 14.30 6.96
C PRO A 224 -30.63 12.78 7.18
N GLY A 225 -29.67 12.07 6.58
CA GLY A 225 -29.47 10.64 6.84
C GLY A 225 -29.10 9.76 5.64
N THR A 226 -29.13 10.27 4.40
CA THR A 226 -28.76 9.46 3.22
C THR A 226 -27.38 9.82 2.72
N THR A 227 -26.50 8.81 2.70
CA THR A 227 -25.11 8.88 2.26
C THR A 227 -25.01 9.51 0.88
N SER A 228 -24.36 10.66 0.80
CA SER A 228 -23.98 11.31 -0.45
C SER A 228 -23.10 10.35 -1.27
N GLY A 229 -23.66 9.79 -2.34
CA GLY A 229 -22.94 8.94 -3.29
C GLY A 229 -21.92 9.75 -4.08
N GLY A 230 -20.72 9.92 -3.50
CA GLY A 230 -19.54 10.28 -4.27
C GLY A 230 -19.14 9.12 -5.18
N ILE A 231 -18.59 9.43 -6.35
CA ILE A 231 -17.86 8.45 -7.17
C ILE A 231 -16.81 7.81 -6.26
N PRO A 232 -16.74 6.47 -6.14
CA PRO A 232 -15.76 5.83 -5.29
C PRO A 232 -14.37 6.14 -5.85
N SER A 233 -13.60 6.93 -5.11
CA SER A 233 -12.15 6.99 -5.25
C SER A 233 -11.60 5.61 -4.83
N PRO A 234 -10.84 4.91 -5.68
CA PRO A 234 -10.20 3.65 -5.31
C PRO A 234 -9.03 3.95 -4.39
N SER A 235 -9.33 4.22 -3.13
CA SER A 235 -8.35 4.28 -2.05
C SER A 235 -8.55 3.01 -1.22
N PRO A 236 -7.58 2.08 -1.19
CA PRO A 236 -7.75 0.85 -0.45
C PRO A 236 -7.71 1.15 1.06
N THR A 237 -8.84 0.96 1.73
CA THR A 237 -8.90 0.93 3.19
C THR A 237 -8.46 -0.45 3.68
N PRO A 238 -7.60 -0.56 4.71
CA PRO A 238 -7.27 -1.84 5.31
C PRO A 238 -8.53 -2.48 5.93
N GLY A 239 -8.90 -3.69 5.47
CA GLY A 239 -9.85 -4.56 6.19
C GLY A 239 -11.29 -4.64 5.66
N THR A 240 -11.63 -4.06 4.51
CA THR A 240 -12.98 -4.19 3.92
C THR A 240 -12.92 -4.64 2.47
N HIS A 241 -12.59 -5.90 2.16
CA HIS A 241 -12.48 -6.29 0.75
C HIS A 241 -13.13 -7.63 0.40
N GLY A 242 -14.14 -7.54 -0.48
CA GLY A 242 -14.56 -8.61 -1.37
C GLY A 242 -13.53 -8.81 -2.50
N TYR A 243 -13.59 -9.97 -3.13
CA TYR A 243 -12.56 -10.62 -3.96
C TYR A 243 -11.90 -9.85 -5.14
N ASN A 244 -12.16 -8.56 -5.37
CA ASN A 244 -11.73 -7.85 -6.60
C ASN A 244 -11.28 -6.37 -6.47
N GLU A 245 -10.84 -5.90 -5.30
CA GLU A 245 -10.19 -4.58 -5.18
C GLU A 245 -8.67 -4.67 -4.93
N SER A 246 -7.94 -3.63 -5.37
CA SER A 246 -6.47 -3.55 -5.46
C SER A 246 -5.75 -3.77 -4.11
N SER A 247 -4.87 -4.77 -4.05
CA SER A 247 -3.94 -5.00 -2.92
C SER A 247 -2.72 -4.10 -3.01
N PHE A 248 -2.18 -3.68 -1.86
CA PHE A 248 -0.88 -3.00 -1.81
C PHE A 248 0.25 -4.01 -2.00
N GLU A 249 1.16 -3.73 -2.93
CA GLU A 249 2.41 -4.46 -3.09
C GLU A 249 3.52 -3.80 -2.26
N LEU A 250 4.10 -2.69 -2.73
CA LEU A 250 5.23 -2.02 -2.07
C LEU A 250 4.96 -0.54 -1.77
N GLU A 251 3.78 -0.03 -2.12
CA GLU A 251 3.32 1.34 -1.90
C GLU A 251 3.40 1.72 -0.42
N MET A 252 3.16 0.75 0.47
CA MET A 252 3.21 0.89 1.92
C MET A 252 4.38 0.12 2.53
N SER A 253 5.44 -0.18 1.75
CA SER A 253 6.52 -1.09 2.18
C SER A 253 7.27 -0.67 3.45
N GLN A 254 7.31 0.63 3.78
CA GLN A 254 7.98 1.17 4.98
C GLN A 254 9.42 0.64 5.14
N ILE A 255 10.22 0.69 4.07
CA ILE A 255 11.59 0.17 4.11
C ILE A 255 12.45 0.86 5.16
N GLY A 256 13.32 0.05 5.78
CA GLY A 256 14.18 0.53 6.85
C GLY A 256 13.42 0.65 8.16
N PHE A 257 12.28 -0.04 8.28
CA PHE A 257 11.62 -0.27 9.56
C PHE A 257 12.58 -0.99 10.52
N SER A 258 13.30 -1.98 10.01
CA SER A 258 14.49 -2.55 10.63
C SER A 258 15.61 -2.69 9.60
N LEU A 259 16.85 -2.80 10.08
CA LEU A 259 18.05 -2.87 9.25
C LEU A 259 19.11 -3.74 9.92
N HIS A 260 19.79 -4.55 9.13
CA HIS A 260 20.97 -5.30 9.55
C HIS A 260 22.08 -5.14 8.50
N LEU A 261 23.28 -4.79 8.97
CA LEU A 261 24.46 -4.64 8.11
C LEU A 261 25.05 -6.02 7.79
N LEU A 262 25.29 -6.29 6.52
CA LEU A 262 25.95 -7.49 6.03
C LEU A 262 27.38 -7.13 5.61
N GLU A 263 28.26 -8.13 5.46
CA GLU A 263 29.63 -7.93 4.97
C GLU A 263 29.67 -7.24 3.59
N ASP A 264 28.68 -7.52 2.74
CA ASP A 264 28.61 -7.09 1.35
C ASP A 264 27.40 -6.21 1.01
N GLY A 265 26.59 -5.83 1.99
CA GLY A 265 25.35 -5.10 1.76
C GLY A 265 24.54 -4.78 3.01
N ILE A 266 23.24 -4.58 2.81
CA ILE A 266 22.29 -4.27 3.88
C ILE A 266 21.05 -5.14 3.67
N LEU A 267 20.58 -5.76 4.76
CA LEU A 267 19.27 -6.38 4.84
C LEU A 267 18.30 -5.39 5.47
N PHE A 268 17.19 -5.14 4.79
CA PHE A 268 16.12 -4.27 5.24
C PHE A 268 14.88 -5.06 5.58
N GLY A 269 14.22 -4.67 6.66
CA GLY A 269 12.84 -5.04 6.93
C GLY A 269 11.85 -4.09 6.26
N THR A 270 10.80 -4.65 5.65
CA THR A 270 9.73 -3.90 4.96
C THR A 270 8.36 -4.39 5.45
N VAL A 271 7.96 -3.92 6.63
CA VAL A 271 6.78 -4.45 7.36
C VAL A 271 5.44 -4.27 6.65
N GLY A 272 5.30 -3.22 5.84
CA GLY A 272 4.05 -2.93 5.14
C GLY A 272 3.99 -3.43 3.70
N ALA A 273 4.99 -4.21 3.28
CA ALA A 273 4.95 -4.89 1.99
C ALA A 273 3.81 -5.94 1.96
N TYR A 274 3.14 -6.04 0.82
CA TYR A 274 2.11 -7.04 0.53
C TYR A 274 0.98 -7.05 1.56
N ASP A 275 0.24 -5.94 1.68
CA ASP A 275 -0.84 -5.75 2.65
C ASP A 275 -0.41 -6.03 4.12
N TRP A 276 0.78 -5.55 4.51
CA TRP A 276 1.37 -5.78 5.83
C TRP A 276 1.64 -7.24 6.21
N ASP A 277 1.61 -8.17 5.26
CA ASP A 277 2.21 -9.49 5.46
C ASP A 277 3.71 -9.32 5.79
N GLY A 278 4.34 -8.33 5.15
CA GLY A 278 5.72 -7.93 5.35
C GLY A 278 6.67 -8.71 4.46
N ALA A 279 7.89 -8.19 4.34
CA ALA A 279 8.96 -8.82 3.56
C ALA A 279 10.33 -8.36 4.08
N VAL A 280 11.37 -8.89 3.44
CA VAL A 280 12.74 -8.41 3.57
C VAL A 280 13.28 -8.01 2.21
N LEU A 281 14.28 -7.14 2.19
CA LEU A 281 14.97 -6.71 0.98
C LEU A 281 16.47 -6.71 1.23
N GLU A 282 17.26 -7.25 0.31
CA GLU A 282 18.72 -7.11 0.34
C GLU A 282 19.18 -6.10 -0.72
N ASP A 283 20.01 -5.15 -0.31
CA ASP A 283 20.74 -4.26 -1.22
C ASP A 283 22.25 -4.48 -0.97
N SER A 284 22.90 -5.25 -1.84
CA SER A 284 24.30 -5.64 -1.73
C SER A 284 25.08 -5.33 -3.00
N ARG A 285 26.40 -5.52 -2.96
CA ARG A 285 27.27 -5.36 -4.15
C ARG A 285 26.87 -6.29 -5.32
N ARG A 286 26.13 -7.37 -5.03
CA ARG A 286 25.64 -8.34 -6.01
C ARG A 286 24.37 -7.87 -6.71
N GLY A 287 23.78 -6.77 -6.26
CA GLY A 287 22.53 -6.22 -6.74
C GLY A 287 21.47 -6.21 -5.66
N ARG A 288 20.28 -5.76 -6.06
CA ARG A 288 19.13 -5.66 -5.19
C ARG A 288 18.22 -6.86 -5.36
N ILE A 289 17.81 -7.44 -4.24
CA ILE A 289 16.93 -8.59 -4.19
C ILE A 289 15.68 -8.21 -3.41
N ILE A 290 14.53 -8.23 -4.09
CA ILE A 290 13.21 -8.04 -3.50
C ILE A 290 12.42 -9.32 -3.75
N PRO A 291 12.32 -10.23 -2.76
CA PRO A 291 11.50 -11.42 -2.90
C PRO A 291 10.04 -11.03 -3.19
N PRO A 292 9.40 -11.65 -4.19
CA PRO A 292 7.97 -11.45 -4.42
C PRO A 292 7.16 -12.05 -3.26
N ARG A 293 5.92 -11.61 -3.06
CA ARG A 293 4.98 -12.17 -2.04
C ARG A 293 5.01 -13.70 -1.97
N LYS A 294 4.95 -14.36 -3.14
CA LYS A 294 4.95 -15.83 -3.27
C LYS A 294 6.16 -16.53 -2.64
N ALA A 295 7.29 -15.83 -2.47
CA ALA A 295 8.49 -16.39 -1.87
C ALA A 295 8.28 -16.82 -0.41
N PHE A 296 7.35 -16.17 0.29
CA PHE A 296 7.01 -16.46 1.69
C PHE A 296 5.67 -17.19 1.86
N GLU A 297 4.99 -17.54 0.76
CA GLU A 297 3.62 -18.08 0.78
C GLU A 297 3.47 -19.38 1.58
N LYS A 298 4.50 -20.22 1.63
CA LYS A 298 4.50 -21.43 2.47
C LYS A 298 4.36 -21.12 3.96
N GLU A 299 4.96 -20.02 4.41
CA GLU A 299 4.96 -19.61 5.82
C GLU A 299 3.84 -18.60 6.14
N PHE A 300 3.37 -17.89 5.12
CA PHE A 300 2.36 -16.83 5.17
C PHE A 300 1.34 -17.07 4.03
N PRO A 301 0.44 -18.05 4.21
CA PRO A 301 -0.43 -18.49 3.13
C PRO A 301 -1.56 -17.47 2.88
N LEU A 302 -2.19 -17.55 1.69
CA LEU A 302 -3.19 -16.58 1.23
C LEU A 302 -4.42 -16.49 2.14
N GLU A 303 -4.76 -17.55 2.88
CA GLU A 303 -5.86 -17.54 3.86
C GLU A 303 -5.59 -16.58 5.03
N LEU A 304 -4.33 -16.21 5.25
CA LEU A 304 -3.91 -15.21 6.24
C LEU A 304 -3.59 -13.85 5.61
N LYS A 305 -3.88 -13.64 4.31
CA LYS A 305 -3.78 -12.33 3.65
C LYS A 305 -4.64 -11.34 4.44
N ASN A 306 -4.05 -10.24 4.90
CA ASN A 306 -4.62 -9.21 5.80
C ASN A 306 -4.48 -9.47 7.30
N HIS A 307 -3.80 -10.54 7.73
CA HIS A 307 -3.50 -10.73 9.15
C HIS A 307 -2.45 -9.73 9.68
N ALA A 308 -1.82 -8.96 8.77
CA ALA A 308 -0.83 -7.94 9.07
C ALA A 308 0.28 -8.49 9.97
N ALA A 309 0.97 -9.53 9.48
CA ALA A 309 1.96 -10.30 10.23
C ALA A 309 3.23 -9.51 10.57
N TYR A 310 3.53 -8.47 9.79
CA TYR A 310 4.69 -7.58 9.93
C TYR A 310 6.03 -8.31 9.81
N LEU A 311 6.17 -9.22 8.84
CA LEU A 311 7.47 -9.81 8.54
C LEU A 311 8.49 -8.72 8.21
N GLY A 312 9.70 -8.83 8.77
CA GLY A 312 10.73 -7.80 8.67
C GLY A 312 10.61 -6.73 9.76
N TYR A 313 9.81 -6.94 10.81
CA TYR A 313 9.78 -6.03 11.95
C TYR A 313 11.15 -5.95 12.63
N ALA A 314 11.83 -7.09 12.74
CA ALA A 314 13.23 -7.21 13.10
C ALA A 314 13.94 -8.08 12.08
N VAL A 315 15.19 -7.74 11.75
CA VAL A 315 16.03 -8.50 10.82
C VAL A 315 17.43 -8.70 11.39
N SER A 316 18.02 -9.86 11.08
CA SER A 316 19.41 -10.18 11.44
C SER A 316 19.98 -11.22 10.46
N SER A 317 21.22 -11.63 10.64
CA SER A 317 21.82 -12.73 9.91
C SER A 317 22.65 -13.64 10.83
N LEU A 318 22.78 -14.90 10.43
CA LEU A 318 23.54 -15.93 11.12
C LEU A 318 24.60 -16.46 10.15
N ARG A 319 25.75 -16.83 10.69
CA ARG A 319 26.77 -17.60 9.97
C ARG A 319 26.86 -19.00 10.55
N LEU A 320 26.66 -20.00 9.70
CA LEU A 320 26.74 -21.41 10.07
C LEU A 320 28.19 -21.92 10.01
N PRO A 321 28.52 -23.05 10.68
CA PRO A 321 29.84 -23.67 10.60
C PRO A 321 30.29 -24.02 9.16
N SER A 322 29.34 -24.24 8.25
CA SER A 322 29.61 -24.47 6.83
C SER A 322 30.10 -23.21 6.08
N GLY A 323 30.11 -22.05 6.74
CA GLY A 323 30.32 -20.73 6.14
C GLY A 323 29.08 -20.16 5.44
N GLN A 324 27.98 -20.92 5.42
CA GLN A 324 26.71 -20.49 4.85
C GLN A 324 26.05 -19.42 5.72
N ARG A 325 25.43 -18.43 5.08
CA ARG A 325 24.66 -17.37 5.74
C ARG A 325 23.17 -17.72 5.74
N LEU A 326 22.52 -17.58 6.89
CA LEU A 326 21.06 -17.54 7.00
C LEU A 326 20.62 -16.13 7.36
N TYR A 327 19.49 -15.71 6.81
CA TYR A 327 18.81 -14.49 7.20
C TYR A 327 17.74 -14.80 8.24
N VAL A 328 17.54 -13.87 9.17
CA VAL A 328 16.53 -13.96 10.22
C VAL A 328 15.54 -12.82 10.04
N ALA A 329 14.25 -13.12 10.07
CA ALA A 329 13.21 -12.10 10.05
C ALA A 329 12.10 -12.41 11.07
N GLY A 330 11.75 -11.40 11.85
CA GLY A 330 10.66 -11.42 12.81
C GLY A 330 9.35 -10.92 12.22
N ALA A 331 8.25 -11.58 12.59
CA ALA A 331 6.87 -11.26 12.24
C ALA A 331 6.01 -11.29 13.52
N PRO A 332 6.13 -10.29 14.42
CA PRO A 332 5.59 -10.35 15.77
C PRO A 332 4.06 -10.35 15.86
N ARG A 333 3.36 -10.06 14.76
CA ARG A 333 1.89 -10.09 14.68
C ARG A 333 1.33 -11.34 14.02
N PHE A 334 2.17 -12.23 13.51
CA PHE A 334 1.73 -13.47 12.87
C PHE A 334 0.81 -14.27 13.80
N GLN A 335 -0.42 -14.55 13.34
CA GLN A 335 -1.46 -15.25 14.12
C GLN A 335 -1.67 -14.68 15.54
N HIS A 336 -1.38 -13.39 15.72
CA HIS A 336 -1.37 -12.68 17.00
C HIS A 336 -0.41 -13.25 18.05
N LYS A 337 0.41 -14.26 17.73
CA LYS A 337 1.39 -14.85 18.66
C LYS A 337 2.83 -14.42 18.37
N GLY A 338 3.11 -14.11 17.11
CA GLY A 338 4.44 -13.79 16.62
C GLY A 338 5.16 -15.00 16.04
N LYS A 339 6.12 -14.75 15.17
CA LYS A 339 6.90 -15.77 14.47
C LYS A 339 8.29 -15.22 14.11
N VAL A 340 9.29 -16.08 14.05
CA VAL A 340 10.61 -15.80 13.50
C VAL A 340 10.93 -16.86 12.45
N ILE A 341 11.42 -16.45 11.29
CA ILE A 341 11.86 -17.38 10.24
C ILE A 341 13.36 -17.22 10.00
N LEU A 342 14.02 -18.35 9.76
CA LEU A 342 15.40 -18.45 9.32
C LEU A 342 15.38 -18.97 7.90
N PHE A 343 16.01 -18.26 6.97
CA PHE A 343 15.89 -18.57 5.56
C PHE A 343 17.14 -18.20 4.77
N GLU A 344 17.29 -18.87 3.63
CA GLU A 344 18.22 -18.52 2.59
C GLU A 344 17.50 -17.71 1.52
N MET A 345 18.22 -16.77 0.92
CA MET A 345 17.74 -15.98 -0.20
C MET A 345 18.73 -16.08 -1.36
N SER A 346 18.25 -16.56 -2.51
CA SER A 346 19.03 -16.61 -3.73
C SER A 346 19.12 -15.24 -4.40
N THR A 347 20.09 -15.08 -5.30
CA THR A 347 20.23 -13.88 -6.14
C THR A 347 19.03 -13.65 -7.06
N THR A 348 18.20 -14.67 -7.32
CA THR A 348 16.96 -14.58 -8.10
C THR A 348 15.75 -14.20 -7.26
N GLY A 349 15.92 -13.95 -5.95
CA GLY A 349 14.83 -13.64 -5.02
C GLY A 349 14.03 -14.87 -4.58
N THR A 350 14.55 -16.09 -4.82
CA THR A 350 13.95 -17.32 -4.30
C THR A 350 14.32 -17.45 -2.83
N VAL A 351 13.31 -17.67 -1.99
CA VAL A 351 13.48 -17.86 -0.54
C VAL A 351 13.29 -19.32 -0.20
N THR A 352 14.20 -19.87 0.60
CA THR A 352 14.10 -21.22 1.16
C THR A 352 14.16 -21.12 2.67
N VAL A 353 13.05 -21.42 3.33
CA VAL A 353 12.94 -21.34 4.80
C VAL A 353 13.60 -22.60 5.38
N ALA A 354 14.69 -22.38 6.11
CA ALA A 354 15.39 -23.44 6.83
C ALA A 354 14.62 -23.82 8.11
N GLN A 355 14.07 -22.82 8.80
CA GLN A 355 13.26 -23.06 9.99
C GLN A 355 12.28 -21.91 10.26
N ALA A 356 11.15 -22.25 10.91
CA ALA A 356 10.20 -21.29 11.47
C ALA A 356 9.96 -21.57 12.95
N LEU A 357 10.00 -20.51 13.77
CA LEU A 357 9.72 -20.51 15.19
C LEU A 357 8.46 -19.69 15.46
N THR A 358 7.42 -20.31 16.03
CA THR A 358 6.16 -19.63 16.33
C THR A 358 6.06 -19.36 17.82
N GLY A 359 5.64 -18.16 18.20
CA GLY A 359 5.39 -17.78 19.59
C GLY A 359 4.27 -18.60 20.23
N GLU A 360 4.37 -18.85 21.52
CA GLU A 360 3.40 -19.67 22.25
C GLU A 360 2.15 -18.88 22.68
N GLN A 361 2.34 -17.61 23.08
CA GLN A 361 1.31 -16.79 23.73
C GLN A 361 0.82 -15.66 22.80
N ILE A 362 -0.51 -15.51 22.71
CA ILE A 362 -1.15 -14.42 21.99
C ILE A 362 -0.78 -13.09 22.63
N GLY A 363 -0.50 -12.08 21.81
CA GLY A 363 -0.13 -10.74 22.23
C GLY A 363 1.32 -10.61 22.71
N SER A 364 2.08 -11.70 22.82
CA SER A 364 3.44 -11.67 23.38
C SER A 364 4.46 -10.91 22.53
N TYR A 365 4.13 -10.67 21.26
CA TYR A 365 4.96 -9.95 20.30
C TYR A 365 6.30 -10.67 20.04
N PHE A 366 6.26 -12.01 20.03
CA PHE A 366 7.43 -12.87 19.82
C PHE A 366 8.08 -12.61 18.46
N GLY A 367 9.40 -12.37 18.46
CA GLY A 367 10.14 -12.03 17.25
C GLY A 367 10.15 -10.54 16.91
N SER A 368 9.77 -9.67 17.86
CA SER A 368 9.87 -8.22 17.67
C SER A 368 11.29 -7.68 17.82
N GLU A 369 12.18 -8.44 18.48
CA GLU A 369 13.59 -8.16 18.55
C GLU A 369 14.36 -9.49 18.45
N VAL A 370 15.44 -9.50 17.67
CA VAL A 370 16.30 -10.67 17.48
C VAL A 370 17.77 -10.27 17.56
N CYS A 371 18.60 -11.10 18.20
CA CYS A 371 20.04 -10.84 18.30
C CYS A 371 20.82 -12.12 18.02
N ALA A 372 21.62 -12.10 16.96
CA ALA A 372 22.54 -13.17 16.60
C ALA A 372 23.87 -12.96 17.33
N LEU A 373 24.41 -14.00 17.94
CA LEU A 373 25.61 -13.92 18.77
C LEU A 373 26.62 -15.02 18.42
N ASP A 374 27.82 -14.57 18.08
CA ASP A 374 29.05 -15.36 18.09
C ASP A 374 29.68 -15.16 19.47
N VAL A 375 29.58 -16.19 20.33
CA VAL A 375 29.90 -16.05 21.74
C VAL A 375 31.40 -16.20 21.97
N ASP A 376 32.07 -17.10 21.24
CA ASP A 376 33.50 -17.37 21.39
C ASP A 376 34.40 -16.67 20.36
N GLY A 377 33.81 -15.93 19.41
CA GLY A 377 34.53 -15.11 18.44
C GLY A 377 35.14 -15.91 17.30
N ASP A 378 34.66 -17.14 17.04
CA ASP A 378 35.19 -18.01 15.98
C ASP A 378 34.67 -17.66 14.57
N GLY A 379 33.75 -16.69 14.48
CA GLY A 379 33.12 -16.24 13.24
C GLY A 379 31.87 -17.04 12.87
N VAL A 380 31.44 -18.00 13.69
CA VAL A 380 30.22 -18.77 13.58
C VAL A 380 29.23 -18.24 14.62
N THR A 381 27.96 -18.17 14.25
CA THR A 381 26.93 -17.81 15.23
C THR A 381 26.63 -19.01 16.12
N ASP A 382 26.66 -18.82 17.44
CA ASP A 382 26.34 -19.84 18.43
C ASP A 382 24.89 -19.78 18.89
N VAL A 383 24.39 -18.56 19.11
CA VAL A 383 23.10 -18.32 19.75
C VAL A 383 22.29 -17.30 18.97
N LEU A 384 21.01 -17.59 18.81
CA LEU A 384 20.00 -16.61 18.43
C LEU A 384 19.11 -16.31 19.65
N LEU A 385 19.08 -15.05 20.05
CA LEU A 385 18.11 -14.54 21.00
C LEU A 385 16.86 -14.06 20.26
N VAL A 386 15.69 -14.45 20.78
CA VAL A 386 14.40 -13.97 20.28
C VAL A 386 13.58 -13.43 21.44
N ALA A 387 13.18 -12.16 21.36
CA ALA A 387 12.39 -11.53 22.41
C ALA A 387 10.88 -11.59 22.16
N ALA A 388 10.14 -11.57 23.26
CA ALA A 388 8.69 -11.40 23.34
C ALA A 388 8.40 -10.38 24.47
N PRO A 389 8.62 -9.08 24.24
CA PRO A 389 8.55 -8.06 25.28
C PRO A 389 7.14 -7.86 25.86
N MET A 390 6.09 -8.23 25.13
CA MET A 390 4.71 -8.15 25.61
C MET A 390 4.23 -9.48 26.22
N TYR A 391 5.15 -10.42 26.49
CA TYR A 391 4.80 -11.67 27.16
C TYR A 391 4.18 -11.39 28.53
N LEU A 392 2.99 -11.95 28.75
CA LEU A 392 2.24 -11.89 29.99
C LEU A 392 2.72 -12.97 30.94
N GLY A 393 3.34 -12.55 32.04
CA GLY A 393 3.78 -13.41 33.12
C GLY A 393 2.66 -13.69 34.15
N ALA A 394 3.06 -14.00 35.38
CA ALA A 394 2.12 -14.20 36.47
C ALA A 394 1.26 -12.95 36.70
N GLN A 395 0.00 -13.14 37.10
CA GLN A 395 -0.97 -12.06 37.36
C GLN A 395 -1.33 -11.20 36.12
N SER A 396 -1.11 -11.71 34.91
CA SER A 396 -1.43 -11.02 33.65
C SER A 396 -0.71 -9.68 33.48
N ARG A 397 0.53 -9.57 33.97
CA ARG A 397 1.41 -8.40 33.82
C ARG A 397 2.37 -8.60 32.66
N GLU A 398 2.72 -7.54 31.94
CA GLU A 398 3.66 -7.56 30.80
C GLU A 398 5.12 -7.69 31.30
N THR A 399 5.53 -8.88 31.70
CA THR A 399 6.90 -9.11 32.20
C THR A 399 7.93 -9.11 31.07
N GLY A 400 7.51 -9.47 29.87
CA GLY A 400 8.43 -9.77 28.77
C GLY A 400 9.18 -11.09 28.96
N ARG A 401 9.83 -11.56 27.89
CA ARG A 401 10.59 -12.81 27.85
C ARG A 401 11.67 -12.75 26.76
N GLY A 402 12.87 -13.24 27.06
CA GLY A 402 13.91 -13.51 26.06
C GLY A 402 14.17 -15.01 25.94
N CYS A 403 13.98 -15.58 24.76
CA CYS A 403 14.21 -16.99 24.48
C CYS A 403 15.61 -17.20 23.87
N LEU A 404 16.32 -18.20 24.37
CA LEU A 404 17.62 -18.66 23.88
C LEU A 404 17.42 -19.79 22.87
N VAL A 405 17.90 -19.61 21.65
CA VAL A 405 17.88 -20.62 20.59
C VAL A 405 19.34 -20.95 20.20
N PRO A 406 19.93 -22.01 20.76
CA PRO A 406 21.27 -22.44 20.38
C PRO A 406 21.27 -23.02 18.97
N LEU A 407 22.31 -22.70 18.20
CA LEU A 407 22.43 -23.11 16.79
C LEU A 407 23.10 -24.48 16.62
N GLN A 408 23.78 -25.00 17.65
CA GLN A 408 24.51 -26.27 17.63
C GLN A 408 23.62 -27.53 17.77
N ARG A 409 22.37 -27.39 18.23
CA ARG A 409 21.36 -28.45 18.30
C ARG A 409 20.09 -27.91 17.67
N LEU A 410 19.57 -28.58 16.62
CA LEU A 410 18.24 -28.39 15.98
C LEU A 410 17.47 -27.24 16.64
N LEU A 411 17.45 -26.06 15.99
CA LEU A 411 17.24 -24.71 16.53
C LEU A 411 15.96 -24.52 17.37
N ALA A 412 15.74 -25.34 18.38
CA ALA A 412 14.61 -25.32 19.27
C ALA A 412 14.94 -24.38 20.43
N PRO A 413 13.95 -23.67 21.00
CA PRO A 413 14.16 -22.91 22.21
C PRO A 413 14.75 -23.80 23.30
N ALA A 414 15.97 -23.51 23.75
CA ALA A 414 16.66 -24.30 24.77
C ALA A 414 16.48 -23.74 26.18
N GLY A 415 16.06 -22.47 26.31
CA GLY A 415 15.83 -21.84 27.59
C GLY A 415 15.36 -20.39 27.47
N THR A 416 15.15 -19.75 28.61
CA THR A 416 14.77 -18.34 28.72
C THR A 416 15.74 -17.60 29.62
N LEU A 417 16.03 -16.34 29.29
CA LEU A 417 16.75 -15.44 30.18
C LEU A 417 15.91 -15.12 31.42
N HIS A 418 16.52 -15.22 32.59
CA HIS A 418 15.88 -14.94 33.87
C HIS A 418 15.96 -13.45 34.19
N THR A 419 14.86 -12.90 34.69
CA THR A 419 14.74 -11.51 35.12
C THR A 419 14.64 -11.43 36.65
N ASP A 420 14.42 -10.24 37.20
CA ASP A 420 14.15 -10.11 38.64
C ASP A 420 12.91 -10.94 39.06
N LYS A 421 12.81 -11.29 40.35
CA LYS A 421 11.81 -12.23 40.87
C LYS A 421 10.38 -11.68 40.86
N LYS A 422 10.19 -10.36 40.63
CA LYS A 422 8.88 -9.70 40.56
C LYS A 422 8.82 -8.63 39.44
N PRO A 423 9.10 -8.98 38.18
CA PRO A 423 8.96 -8.01 37.10
C PRO A 423 7.46 -7.70 36.97
N GLN A 424 7.11 -6.41 36.96
CA GLN A 424 5.75 -5.98 36.69
C GLN A 424 5.80 -4.96 35.57
N ASP A 425 5.07 -5.25 34.49
CA ASP A 425 4.93 -4.38 33.32
C ASP A 425 6.28 -3.85 32.80
N SER A 426 7.33 -4.67 32.85
CA SER A 426 8.71 -4.26 32.60
C SER A 426 9.09 -4.25 31.12
N ARG A 427 8.37 -5.03 30.30
CA ARG A 427 8.68 -5.30 28.88
C ARG A 427 10.13 -5.75 28.67
N PHE A 428 10.60 -6.66 29.50
CA PHE A 428 11.94 -7.23 29.33
C PHE A 428 12.13 -7.83 27.93
N GLY A 429 13.26 -7.53 27.29
CA GLY A 429 13.54 -7.94 25.92
C GLY A 429 13.08 -6.93 24.88
N PHE A 430 12.69 -5.71 25.28
CA PHE A 430 12.30 -4.65 24.34
C PHE A 430 13.46 -4.20 23.44
N ALA A 431 14.69 -4.30 23.95
CA ALA A 431 15.91 -4.06 23.19
C ALA A 431 16.96 -5.11 23.57
N LEU A 432 17.71 -5.59 22.58
CA LEU A 432 18.81 -6.53 22.76
C LEU A 432 20.07 -5.94 22.13
N ALA A 433 21.21 -6.09 22.78
CA ALA A 433 22.50 -5.77 22.15
C ALA A 433 23.58 -6.75 22.60
N ALA A 434 24.29 -7.31 21.62
CA ALA A 434 25.58 -7.94 21.86
C ALA A 434 26.58 -6.84 22.24
N VAL A 435 27.34 -7.08 23.31
CA VAL A 435 28.39 -6.19 23.78
C VAL A 435 29.70 -6.97 23.89
N PRO A 436 30.86 -6.31 23.74
CA PRO A 436 32.13 -6.98 23.98
C PRO A 436 32.15 -7.65 25.35
N ASP A 437 32.97 -8.69 25.49
CA ASP A 437 33.29 -9.35 26.75
C ASP A 437 33.57 -8.31 27.87
N LEU A 438 32.64 -8.18 28.81
CA LEU A 438 32.71 -7.16 29.87
C LEU A 438 33.47 -7.65 31.10
N ASN A 439 33.54 -8.98 31.30
CA ASN A 439 34.21 -9.60 32.43
C ASN A 439 35.58 -10.20 32.09
N HIS A 440 36.04 -10.04 30.84
CA HIS A 440 37.31 -10.51 30.32
C HIS A 440 37.50 -12.03 30.44
N ASP A 441 36.43 -12.81 30.28
CA ASP A 441 36.48 -14.28 30.32
C ASP A 441 36.65 -14.95 28.95
N GLY A 442 36.70 -14.14 27.89
CA GLY A 442 36.85 -14.56 26.50
C GLY A 442 35.55 -14.73 25.74
N PHE A 443 34.39 -14.46 26.35
CA PHE A 443 33.09 -14.64 25.71
C PHE A 443 32.30 -13.34 25.55
N THR A 444 31.64 -13.18 24.40
CA THR A 444 30.79 -12.02 24.13
C THR A 444 29.56 -12.02 25.04
N ASP A 445 29.25 -10.85 25.61
CA ASP A 445 28.15 -10.64 26.54
C ASP A 445 26.92 -10.04 25.86
N VAL A 446 25.78 -10.04 26.56
CA VAL A 446 24.54 -9.42 26.07
C VAL A 446 23.94 -8.52 27.12
N VAL A 447 23.46 -7.36 26.66
CA VAL A 447 22.59 -6.48 27.46
C VAL A 447 21.14 -6.54 26.96
N VAL A 448 20.20 -6.56 27.90
CA VAL A 448 18.77 -6.61 27.64
C VAL A 448 18.06 -5.47 28.34
N GLY A 449 17.26 -4.71 27.58
CA GLY A 449 16.46 -3.61 28.11
C GLY A 449 15.09 -4.04 28.63
N ALA A 450 14.69 -3.44 29.75
CA ALA A 450 13.35 -3.51 30.32
C ALA A 450 12.85 -2.08 30.61
N PRO A 451 12.44 -1.32 29.58
CA PRO A 451 12.27 0.14 29.68
C PRO A 451 11.09 0.56 30.57
N LEU A 452 10.13 -0.33 30.82
CA LEU A 452 8.95 -0.02 31.61
C LEU A 452 9.07 -0.47 33.06
N GLU A 453 10.18 -1.12 33.41
CA GLU A 453 10.41 -1.59 34.77
C GLU A 453 10.40 -0.45 35.78
N ASP A 454 10.07 -0.79 37.03
CA ASP A 454 10.17 0.13 38.15
C ASP A 454 9.28 1.38 38.00
N GLY A 455 8.13 1.21 37.35
CA GLY A 455 7.20 2.31 37.07
C GLY A 455 7.74 3.24 35.98
N HIS A 456 8.16 2.69 34.85
CA HIS A 456 8.70 3.41 33.70
C HIS A 456 10.06 4.11 33.95
N ARG A 457 10.79 3.74 35.02
CA ARG A 457 12.18 4.20 35.20
C ARG A 457 13.14 3.44 34.31
N GLY A 458 12.80 2.18 34.01
CA GLY A 458 13.57 1.30 33.15
C GLY A 458 14.73 0.63 33.86
N ALA A 459 15.11 -0.53 33.35
CA ALA A 459 16.28 -1.29 33.79
C ALA A 459 17.05 -1.87 32.60
N VAL A 460 18.31 -2.22 32.85
CA VAL A 460 19.18 -2.94 31.92
C VAL A 460 19.75 -4.14 32.65
N TYR A 461 19.72 -5.29 32.00
CA TYR A 461 20.24 -6.56 32.51
C TYR A 461 21.45 -6.98 31.69
N VAL A 462 22.53 -7.38 32.36
CA VAL A 462 23.74 -7.92 31.74
C VAL A 462 23.78 -9.43 31.91
N TYR A 463 23.96 -10.17 30.82
CA TYR A 463 24.10 -11.62 30.78
C TYR A 463 25.46 -11.98 30.20
N HIS A 464 26.23 -12.78 30.95
CA HIS A 464 27.55 -13.18 30.48
C HIS A 464 27.50 -14.33 29.48
N GLY A 465 28.42 -14.28 28.53
CA GLY A 465 28.76 -15.38 27.65
C GLY A 465 29.29 -16.60 28.38
N ALA A 466 29.19 -17.76 27.74
CA ALA A 466 29.78 -19.01 28.18
C ALA A 466 30.09 -19.89 26.95
N PRO A 467 30.90 -20.95 27.06
CA PRO A 467 31.22 -21.80 25.92
C PRO A 467 29.96 -22.28 25.16
N GLY A 468 29.77 -21.77 23.93
CA GLY A 468 28.66 -22.09 23.03
C GLY A 468 27.26 -21.65 23.48
N THR A 469 27.12 -20.78 24.49
CA THR A 469 25.80 -20.35 25.00
C THR A 469 25.88 -19.03 25.80
N LEU A 470 24.73 -18.54 26.26
CA LEU A 470 24.63 -17.48 27.27
C LEU A 470 24.20 -18.05 28.62
N LEU A 471 24.71 -17.48 29.71
CA LEU A 471 24.24 -17.80 31.05
C LEU A 471 22.83 -17.19 31.26
N PRO A 472 21.84 -17.96 31.75
CA PRO A 472 20.47 -17.48 31.85
C PRO A 472 20.25 -16.51 33.02
N ASN A 473 21.18 -16.43 33.98
CA ASN A 473 21.08 -15.52 35.11
C ASN A 473 21.87 -14.25 34.84
N TYR A 474 21.23 -13.09 35.03
CA TYR A 474 21.88 -11.80 34.93
C TYR A 474 22.91 -11.57 36.05
N LYS A 475 23.84 -10.65 35.84
CA LYS A 475 24.98 -10.40 36.74
C LYS A 475 25.01 -9.01 37.38
N GLN A 476 24.26 -8.09 36.78
CA GLN A 476 24.03 -6.68 37.13
C GLN A 476 25.29 -5.84 37.40
#